data_AF-A0AAV2EAR4-F1
#
_entry.id   AF-A0AAV2EAR4-F1
#
_cell.length_a   1.000
_cell.length_b   1.000
_cell.length_c   1.000
_cell.angle_alpha   90.00
_cell.angle_beta   90.00
_cell.angle_gamma   90.00
#
_symmetry.space_group_name_H-M   'P 1'
#
loop_
_entity.id
_entity.type
_entity.pdbx_description
1 polymer ?
#
loop_
_entity_poly.entity_id
_entity_poly.type
_entity_poly.pdbx_seq_one_letter_code
_entity_poly.pdbx_strand_id
1 'polypeptide(L)'
;MSGLKFLYVAELVFDTYKEGDIIKDVAANARHAKMVETIEANPEFTSLEVIEASIGEQNRGHVICFGGGLKPRDLKVPTSTSNAREAILEDELRRSDEQNDALEQTVTDLMDTVSSQAGELTDMKAEMQRLKQMVENSKNRQN
;
A
#
# COMPACT_ATOMS: atom_id res chain seq x y z
N MET A 1 -27.44 6.82 20.89
CA MET A 1 -27.80 5.71 19.99
C MET A 1 -29.12 6.02 19.31
N SER A 2 -29.10 6.77 18.21
CA SER A 2 -30.29 7.17 17.46
C SER A 2 -30.31 6.40 16.15
N GLY A 3 -31.20 5.40 16.08
CA GLY A 3 -31.44 4.58 14.91
C GLY A 3 -31.95 5.41 13.73
N LEU A 4 -31.31 5.23 12.57
CA LEU A 4 -31.78 5.79 11.32
C LEU A 4 -33.13 5.15 10.96
N LYS A 5 -34.18 5.98 10.97
CA LYS A 5 -35.49 5.67 10.39
C LYS A 5 -35.35 5.66 8.87
N PHE A 6 -35.40 4.47 8.27
CA PHE A 6 -35.59 4.30 6.84
C PHE A 6 -37.05 4.61 6.50
N LEU A 7 -37.31 5.68 5.75
CA LEU A 7 -38.61 5.97 5.16
C LEU A 7 -38.66 5.39 3.75
N TYR A 8 -39.74 4.64 3.50
CA TYR A 8 -40.13 3.97 2.25
C TYR A 8 -40.58 5.00 1.18
N VAL A 9 -40.40 4.67 -0.11
CA VAL A 9 -41.45 4.63 -1.18
C VAL A 9 -40.85 4.83 -2.60
N ALA A 10 -40.96 3.73 -3.37
CA ALA A 10 -41.32 3.50 -4.79
C ALA A 10 -40.65 4.21 -6.02
N GLU A 11 -40.18 3.29 -6.89
CA GLU A 11 -40.13 3.30 -8.37
C GLU A 11 -39.17 4.22 -9.12
N LEU A 12 -37.93 3.75 -9.30
CA LEU A 12 -37.37 3.41 -10.62
C LEU A 12 -36.23 2.41 -10.43
N VAL A 13 -36.52 1.13 -10.70
CA VAL A 13 -35.60 0.01 -10.52
C VAL A 13 -34.62 -0.01 -11.71
N PHE A 14 -33.35 0.31 -11.48
CA PHE A 14 -32.30 -0.26 -12.32
C PHE A 14 -32.03 -1.65 -11.76
N ASP A 15 -32.28 -2.68 -12.57
CA ASP A 15 -31.87 -4.04 -12.27
C ASP A 15 -30.34 -4.09 -12.25
N THR A 16 -29.75 -3.80 -11.09
CA THR A 16 -28.40 -4.26 -10.80
C THR A 16 -28.49 -5.75 -10.55
N TYR A 17 -28.46 -6.53 -11.63
CA TYR A 17 -28.31 -7.97 -11.54
C TYR A 17 -26.93 -8.24 -10.90
N LYS A 18 -26.96 -8.51 -9.60
CA LYS A 18 -25.81 -8.90 -8.80
C LYS A 18 -25.72 -10.42 -8.83
N GLU A 19 -24.63 -10.97 -9.34
CA GLU A 19 -24.33 -12.40 -9.21
C GLU A 19 -23.19 -12.53 -8.20
N GLY A 20 -23.51 -12.88 -6.95
CA GLY A 20 -22.55 -12.83 -5.85
C GLY A 20 -22.21 -11.39 -5.44
N ASP A 21 -20.94 -10.99 -5.57
CA ASP A 21 -20.43 -9.65 -5.25
C ASP A 21 -20.20 -8.75 -6.47
N ILE A 22 -20.57 -9.21 -7.67
CA ILE A 22 -20.23 -8.54 -8.93
C ILE A 22 -21.47 -7.88 -9.55
N ILE A 23 -21.34 -6.59 -9.87
CA ILE A 23 -22.32 -5.82 -10.67
C ILE A 23 -21.97 -6.02 -12.14
N LYS A 24 -22.82 -6.74 -12.88
CA LYS A 24 -22.57 -7.05 -14.31
C LYS A 24 -22.81 -5.87 -15.25
N ASP A 25 -23.74 -4.97 -14.89
CA ASP A 25 -24.00 -3.79 -15.71
C ASP A 25 -22.88 -2.76 -15.55
N VAL A 26 -22.22 -2.45 -16.66
CA VAL A 26 -21.07 -1.53 -16.71
C VAL A 26 -21.48 -0.12 -16.28
N ALA A 27 -22.68 0.32 -16.66
CA ALA A 27 -23.19 1.65 -16.28
C ALA A 27 -23.48 1.72 -14.77
N ALA A 28 -24.07 0.67 -14.19
CA ALA A 28 -24.27 0.57 -12.76
C ALA A 28 -22.95 0.45 -11.97
N ASN A 29 -21.97 -0.30 -12.48
CA ASN A 29 -20.66 -0.43 -11.84
C ASN A 29 -19.91 0.91 -11.81
N ALA A 30 -19.97 1.68 -12.91
CA ALA A 30 -19.37 3.01 -12.95
C ALA A 30 -20.02 3.98 -11.95
N ARG A 31 -21.35 3.94 -11.81
CA ARG A 31 -22.08 4.75 -10.81
C ARG A 31 -21.74 4.31 -9.38
N HIS A 32 -21.58 3.02 -9.14
CA HIS A 32 -21.16 2.47 -7.84
C HIS A 32 -19.75 2.94 -7.46
N ALA A 33 -18.78 2.86 -8.38
CA ALA A 33 -17.41 3.34 -8.15
C ALA A 33 -17.39 4.82 -7.75
N LYS A 34 -18.16 5.65 -8.46
CA LYS A 34 -18.26 7.08 -8.14
C LYS A 34 -18.88 7.37 -6.76
N MET A 35 -19.82 6.55 -6.30
CA MET A 35 -20.37 6.66 -4.95
C MET A 35 -19.33 6.29 -3.89
N VAL A 36 -18.55 5.23 -4.09
CA VAL A 36 -17.47 4.84 -3.17
C VAL A 36 -16.44 5.96 -3.06
N GLU A 37 -15.98 6.51 -4.18
CA GLU A 37 -15.06 7.66 -4.22
C GLU A 37 -15.61 8.88 -3.45
N THR A 38 -16.91 9.16 -3.60
CA THR A 38 -17.56 10.28 -2.92
C THR A 38 -17.64 10.08 -1.41
N ILE A 39 -17.92 8.85 -0.95
CA ILE A 39 -17.94 8.48 0.48
C ILE A 39 -16.54 8.59 1.08
N GLU A 40 -15.51 8.11 0.37
CA GLU A 40 -14.12 8.19 0.82
C GLU A 40 -13.63 9.64 0.92
N ALA A 41 -13.98 10.48 -0.05
CA ALA A 41 -13.61 11.89 -0.03
C ALA A 41 -14.39 12.71 1.01
N ASN A 42 -15.64 12.34 1.31
CA ASN A 42 -16.54 13.08 2.19
C ASN A 42 -17.33 12.14 3.10
N PRO A 43 -16.71 11.59 4.16
CA PRO A 43 -17.35 10.60 5.04
C PRO A 43 -18.53 11.16 5.85
N GLU A 44 -18.61 12.49 5.99
CA GLU A 44 -19.70 13.18 6.68
C GLU A 44 -20.97 13.34 5.83
N PHE A 45 -20.91 13.03 4.52
CA PHE A 45 -22.06 13.15 3.65
C PHE A 45 -23.14 12.13 3.99
N THR A 46 -24.38 12.59 4.00
CA THR A 46 -25.55 11.74 4.07
C THR A 46 -25.69 10.92 2.79
N SER A 47 -26.42 9.80 2.85
CA SER A 47 -26.62 8.94 1.67
C SER A 47 -27.26 9.69 0.49
N LEU A 48 -28.09 10.70 0.75
CA LEU A 48 -28.67 11.53 -0.30
C LEU A 48 -27.61 12.41 -0.97
N GLU A 49 -26.77 13.08 -0.19
CA GLU A 49 -25.69 13.93 -0.71
C GLU A 49 -24.67 13.13 -1.53
N VAL A 50 -24.35 11.91 -1.09
CA VAL A 50 -23.50 10.98 -1.86
C VAL A 50 -24.13 10.64 -3.21
N ILE A 51 -25.43 10.31 -3.22
CA ILE A 51 -26.15 9.98 -4.46
C ILE A 51 -26.23 11.21 -5.38
N GLU A 52 -26.54 12.39 -4.84
CA GLU A 52 -26.63 13.63 -5.60
C GLU A 52 -25.28 14.04 -6.21
N ALA A 53 -24.19 13.90 -5.47
CA ALA A 53 -22.83 14.17 -5.98
C ALA A 53 -22.38 13.13 -7.03
N SER A 54 -22.84 11.89 -6.91
CA SER A 54 -22.43 10.80 -7.81
C SER A 54 -23.25 10.73 -9.09
N ILE A 55 -24.57 10.73 -8.97
CA ILE A 55 -25.52 10.52 -10.07
C ILE A 55 -26.12 11.84 -10.56
N GLY A 56 -26.04 12.92 -9.77
CA GLY A 56 -26.65 14.22 -10.05
C GLY A 56 -27.85 14.49 -9.13
N GLU A 57 -28.32 15.74 -9.12
CA GLU A 57 -29.42 16.20 -8.27
C GLU A 57 -30.63 15.27 -8.36
N GLN A 58 -31.11 14.82 -7.19
CA GLN A 58 -32.22 13.90 -7.08
C GLN A 58 -33.48 14.69 -6.71
N ASN A 59 -34.63 14.26 -7.24
CA ASN A 59 -35.88 14.82 -6.78
C ASN A 59 -36.08 14.39 -5.32
N ARG A 60 -36.17 15.30 -4.36
CA ARG A 60 -36.30 14.95 -2.94
C ARG A 60 -37.61 14.24 -2.58
N GLY A 61 -38.58 14.20 -3.50
CA GLY A 61 -39.76 13.32 -3.41
C GLY A 61 -39.55 11.91 -3.95
N HIS A 62 -38.50 11.69 -4.77
CA HIS A 62 -38.15 10.43 -5.43
C HIS A 62 -36.63 10.29 -5.57
N VAL A 63 -36.01 9.54 -4.66
CA VAL A 63 -34.57 9.23 -4.78
C VAL A 63 -34.41 8.05 -5.73
N ILE A 64 -33.66 8.24 -6.82
CA ILE A 64 -33.30 7.13 -7.73
C ILE A 64 -32.12 6.39 -7.08
N CYS A 65 -32.40 5.23 -6.51
CA CYS A 65 -31.36 4.34 -5.98
C CYS A 65 -31.43 2.94 -6.62
N PHE A 66 -30.30 2.24 -6.64
CA PHE A 66 -30.17 0.90 -7.20
C PHE A 66 -31.25 -0.07 -6.66
N GLY A 67 -31.91 -0.79 -7.56
CA GLY A 67 -32.98 -1.71 -7.21
C GLY A 67 -32.48 -3.15 -6.98
N GLY A 68 -33.05 -3.81 -5.97
CA GLY A 68 -33.06 -5.28 -5.82
C GLY A 68 -31.77 -5.98 -5.35
N GLY A 69 -30.58 -5.46 -5.67
CA GLY A 69 -29.31 -6.17 -5.45
C GLY A 69 -28.34 -5.55 -4.42
N LEU A 70 -28.30 -4.22 -4.33
CA LEU A 70 -27.37 -3.47 -3.48
C LEU A 70 -28.09 -2.98 -2.23
N LYS A 71 -27.69 -3.49 -1.06
CA LYS A 71 -28.20 -3.02 0.23
C LYS A 71 -27.27 -1.95 0.79
N PRO A 72 -27.70 -1.15 1.79
CA PRO A 72 -26.82 -0.19 2.46
C PRO A 72 -25.51 -0.79 3.01
N ARG A 73 -25.47 -2.10 3.29
CA ARG A 73 -24.25 -2.83 3.66
C ARG A 73 -23.23 -2.99 2.51
N ASP A 74 -23.71 -2.96 1.26
CA ASP A 74 -22.90 -3.04 0.05
C ASP A 74 -22.35 -1.65 -0.31
N LEU A 75 -22.97 -0.57 0.20
CA LEU A 75 -22.51 0.83 0.11
C LEU A 75 -21.61 1.25 1.28
N LYS A 76 -21.78 0.60 2.43
CA LYS A 76 -20.77 0.67 3.49
C LYS A 76 -19.57 -0.07 2.95
N VAL A 77 -18.47 0.64 2.70
CA VAL A 77 -17.15 0.03 2.66
C VAL A 77 -17.12 -0.96 3.82
N PRO A 78 -16.92 -2.27 3.59
CA PRO A 78 -17.09 -3.22 4.65
C PRO A 78 -16.12 -2.86 5.76
N THR A 79 -16.62 -2.38 6.89
CA THR A 79 -15.87 -2.27 8.14
C THR A 79 -15.57 -3.67 8.73
N SER A 80 -15.55 -4.68 7.87
CA SER A 80 -15.35 -6.10 8.16
C SER A 80 -14.26 -6.71 7.29
N THR A 81 -13.63 -5.94 6.39
CA THR A 81 -12.35 -6.29 5.75
C THR A 81 -11.17 -5.54 6.35
N SER A 82 -11.39 -4.60 7.30
CA SER A 82 -10.29 -3.91 7.98
C SER A 82 -9.38 -4.93 8.63
N ASN A 83 -9.90 -5.86 9.44
CA ASN A 83 -9.06 -6.80 10.18
C ASN A 83 -8.23 -7.75 9.27
N ALA A 84 -8.77 -8.19 8.13
CA ALA A 84 -8.04 -9.10 7.23
C ALA A 84 -7.00 -8.37 6.38
N ARG A 85 -7.36 -7.18 5.86
CA ARG A 85 -6.43 -6.34 5.09
C ARG A 85 -5.36 -5.74 5.98
N GLU A 86 -5.73 -5.32 7.18
CA GLU A 86 -4.82 -4.83 8.23
C GLU A 86 -3.89 -5.95 8.67
N ALA A 87 -4.39 -7.18 8.92
CA ALA A 87 -3.51 -8.32 9.22
C ALA A 87 -2.53 -8.64 8.07
N ILE A 88 -2.96 -8.55 6.81
CA ILE A 88 -2.06 -8.75 5.65
C ILE A 88 -1.00 -7.64 5.59
N LEU A 89 -1.41 -6.38 5.78
CA LEU A 89 -0.49 -5.24 5.77
C LEU A 89 0.49 -5.28 6.94
N GLU A 90 0.06 -5.71 8.12
CA GLU A 90 0.92 -5.94 9.29
C GLU A 90 1.93 -7.06 9.04
N ASP A 91 1.50 -8.17 8.41
CA ASP A 91 2.40 -9.27 8.04
C ASP A 91 3.40 -8.87 6.95
N GLU A 92 2.99 -8.07 5.97
CA GLU A 92 3.87 -7.50 4.94
C GLU A 92 4.87 -6.52 5.56
N LEU A 93 4.41 -5.65 6.47
CA LEU A 93 5.27 -4.71 7.18
C LEU A 93 6.31 -5.45 8.01
N ARG A 94 5.89 -6.46 8.79
CA ARG A 94 6.80 -7.29 9.59
C ARG A 94 7.86 -7.98 8.73
N ARG A 95 7.47 -8.56 7.59
CA ARG A 95 8.44 -9.18 6.66
C ARG A 95 9.42 -8.17 6.07
N SER A 96 8.93 -6.97 5.76
CA SER A 96 9.79 -5.88 5.28
C SER A 96 10.79 -5.46 6.35
N ASP A 97 10.38 -5.37 7.62
CA ASP A 97 11.25 -5.02 8.74
C ASP A 97 12.30 -6.13 8.98
N GLU A 98 11.89 -7.41 8.99
CA GLU A 98 12.82 -8.55 9.10
C GLU A 98 13.86 -8.56 7.96
N GLN A 99 13.47 -8.20 6.74
CA GLN A 99 14.40 -8.07 5.61
C GLN A 99 15.34 -6.88 5.75
N ASN A 100 14.85 -5.74 6.25
CA ASN A 100 15.67 -4.56 6.49
C ASN A 100 16.72 -4.84 7.57
N ASP A 101 16.35 -5.46 8.69
CA ASP A 101 17.27 -5.85 9.76
C ASP A 101 18.36 -6.79 9.24
N ALA A 102 18.00 -7.78 8.43
CA ALA A 102 18.96 -8.70 7.82
C ALA A 102 19.92 -8.00 6.84
N LEU A 103 19.42 -7.02 6.09
CA LEU A 103 20.25 -6.19 5.20
C LEU A 103 21.20 -5.30 5.99
N GLU A 104 20.73 -4.64 7.05
CA GLU A 104 21.57 -3.81 7.94
C GLU A 104 22.69 -4.64 8.59
N GLN A 105 22.38 -5.85 9.04
CA GLN A 105 23.39 -6.77 9.56
C GLN A 105 24.42 -7.13 8.48
N THR A 106 23.96 -7.48 7.28
CA THR A 106 24.85 -7.82 6.15
C THR A 106 25.77 -6.64 5.79
N VAL A 107 25.24 -5.41 5.78
CA VAL A 107 26.04 -4.20 5.52
C VAL A 107 27.09 -4.01 6.60
N THR A 108 26.72 -4.21 7.87
CA THR A 108 27.65 -4.10 9.00
C THR A 108 28.79 -5.13 8.88
N ASP A 109 28.47 -6.39 8.62
CA ASP A 109 29.46 -7.46 8.47
C ASP A 109 30.42 -7.20 7.28
N LEU A 110 29.88 -6.67 6.18
CA LEU A 110 30.67 -6.29 5.02
C LEU A 110 31.57 -5.09 5.33
N MET A 111 31.09 -4.09 6.07
CA MET A 111 31.90 -2.93 6.48
C MET A 111 33.07 -3.36 7.37
N ASP A 112 32.85 -4.28 8.30
CA ASP A 112 33.90 -4.84 9.16
C ASP A 112 34.94 -5.62 8.34
N THR A 113 34.47 -6.45 7.39
CA THR A 113 35.35 -7.21 6.49
C THR A 113 36.20 -6.27 5.63
N VAL A 114 35.60 -5.25 5.03
CA VAL A 114 36.31 -4.26 4.21
C VAL A 114 37.33 -3.48 5.05
N SER A 115 36.98 -3.13 6.28
CA SER A 115 37.88 -2.42 7.20
C SER A 115 39.09 -3.29 7.56
N SER A 116 38.88 -4.58 7.85
CA SER A 116 39.96 -5.54 8.10
C SER A 116 40.87 -5.69 6.88
N GLN A 117 40.30 -5.89 5.70
CA GLN A 117 41.05 -6.04 4.45
C GLN A 117 41.84 -4.78 4.10
N ALA A 118 41.28 -3.59 4.36
CA ALA A 118 41.98 -2.33 4.17
C ALA A 118 43.23 -2.25 5.06
N GLY A 119 43.14 -2.70 6.31
CA GLY A 119 44.29 -2.83 7.22
C GLY A 119 45.38 -3.73 6.66
N GLU A 120 45.02 -4.95 6.26
CA GLU A 120 45.97 -5.91 5.67
C GLU A 120 46.66 -5.36 4.41
N LEU A 121 45.92 -4.67 3.55
CA LEU A 121 46.47 -4.02 2.35
C LEU A 121 47.46 -2.90 2.72
N THR A 122 47.19 -2.14 3.77
CA THR A 122 48.13 -1.10 4.23
C THR A 122 49.43 -1.70 4.75
N ASP A 123 49.35 -2.79 5.51
CA ASP A 123 50.53 -3.50 6.02
C ASP A 123 51.34 -4.12 4.89
N MET A 124 50.67 -4.79 3.96
CA MET A 124 51.31 -5.39 2.78
C MET A 124 51.99 -4.32 1.92
N LYS A 125 51.36 -3.15 1.75
CA LYS A 125 51.94 -2.01 1.03
C LYS A 125 53.21 -1.49 1.72
N ALA A 126 53.21 -1.38 3.04
CA ALA A 126 54.38 -0.97 3.80
C ALA A 126 55.53 -1.98 3.65
N GLU A 127 55.23 -3.28 3.70
CA GLU A 127 56.24 -4.31 3.53
C GLU A 127 56.81 -4.35 2.11
N MET A 128 55.96 -4.19 1.10
CA MET A 128 56.40 -4.10 -0.29
C MET A 128 57.33 -2.91 -0.54
N GLN A 129 57.08 -1.77 0.14
CA GLN A 129 57.99 -0.62 0.10
C GLN A 129 59.35 -0.93 0.74
N ARG A 130 59.39 -1.64 1.88
CA ARG A 130 60.64 -2.06 2.51
C ARG A 130 61.44 -2.98 1.61
N LEU A 131 60.80 -4.00 1.05
CA LEU A 131 61.45 -4.92 0.12
C LEU A 131 62.00 -4.19 -1.11
N LYS A 132 61.24 -3.24 -1.66
CA LYS A 132 61.71 -2.40 -2.77
C LYS A 132 62.96 -1.60 -2.41
N GLN A 133 62.99 -0.99 -1.22
CA GLN A 133 64.18 -0.26 -0.76
C GLN A 133 65.38 -1.19 -0.54
N MET A 134 65.17 -2.40 -0.01
CA MET A 134 66.24 -3.39 0.17
C MET A 134 66.86 -3.84 -1.16
N VAL A 135 66.02 -4.09 -2.17
CA VAL A 135 66.47 -4.46 -3.52
C VAL A 135 67.25 -3.32 -4.18
N GLU A 136 66.82 -2.06 -3.99
CA GLU A 136 67.55 -0.91 -4.52
C GLU A 136 68.92 -0.74 -3.83
N ASN A 137 68.94 -0.89 -2.50
CA ASN A 137 70.16 -0.83 -1.71
C ASN A 137 71.15 -1.95 -2.07
N SER A 138 70.68 -3.15 -2.42
CA SER A 138 71.55 -4.26 -2.81
C SER A 138 72.18 -4.06 -4.19
N LYS A 139 71.43 -3.52 -5.16
CA LYS A 139 71.97 -3.14 -6.48
C LYS A 139 73.07 -2.08 -6.35
N ASN A 140 72.86 -1.05 -5.54
CA ASN A 140 73.83 0.02 -5.34
C ASN A 140 75.12 -0.43 -4.64
N ARG A 141 75.13 -1.59 -3.96
CA ARG A 141 76.34 -2.17 -3.34
C ARG A 141 77.17 -3.03 -4.29
N GLN A 142 76.61 -3.40 -5.45
CA GLN A 142 77.27 -4.24 -6.46
C GLN A 142 77.91 -3.44 -7.60
N ASN A 143 77.68 -2.13 -7.65
CA ASN A 143 78.36 -1.16 -8.52
C ASN A 143 79.46 -0.43 -7.75
#